data_AF-D8QJ97-F1
#
_entry.id   AF-D8QJ97-F1
#
_cell.length_a   1.000
_cell.length_b   1.000
_cell.length_c   1.000
_cell.angle_alpha   90.00
_cell.angle_beta   90.00
_cell.angle_gamma   90.00
#
_symmetry.space_group_name_H-M   'P 1'
#
loop_
_entity.id
_entity.type
_entity.pdbx_description
1 polymer ?
#
loop_
_entity_poly.entity_id
_entity_poly.type
_entity_poly.pdbx_seq_one_letter_code
_entity_poly.pdbx_strand_id
1 'polypeptide(L)'
;MRIGDDNLFEIGCRVECPSMGNFNTISTRARVHHTVRISSFCVVSAGCLFAPTDDEILDDFTVIYGPAAERRKWSGRGKVQEADLRRKHTEYLKEMLPKFNRLRRGADAA
;
A
#
# COMPACT_ATOMS: atom_id res chain seq x y z
N MET A 1 8.35 -4.40 -11.21
CA MET A 1 7.17 -4.35 -10.33
C MET A 1 6.01 -3.73 -11.10
N ARG A 2 4.86 -4.41 -11.17
CA ARG A 2 3.60 -3.86 -11.71
C ARG A 2 2.73 -3.42 -10.53
N ILE A 3 2.31 -2.16 -10.52
CA ILE A 3 1.54 -1.56 -9.41
C ILE A 3 0.20 -1.13 -9.98
N GLY A 4 -0.89 -1.61 -9.38
CA GLY A 4 -2.23 -1.15 -9.67
C GLY A 4 -2.56 0.22 -9.07
N ASP A 5 -3.84 0.57 -9.08
CA ASP A 5 -4.34 1.88 -8.69
C ASP A 5 -4.66 2.00 -7.20
N ASP A 6 -4.61 3.23 -6.68
CA ASP A 6 -5.01 3.60 -5.31
C ASP A 6 -4.31 2.81 -4.18
N ASN A 7 -3.08 2.37 -4.45
CA ASN A 7 -2.22 1.75 -3.44
C ASN A 7 -1.57 2.81 -2.53
N LEU A 8 -1.56 2.56 -1.23
CA LEU A 8 -0.94 3.41 -0.22
C LEU A 8 0.37 2.80 0.27
N PHE A 9 1.46 3.54 0.10
CA PHE A 9 2.78 3.19 0.62
C PHE A 9 3.17 4.18 1.71
N GLU A 10 3.26 3.71 2.95
CA GLU A 10 3.67 4.54 4.07
C GLU A 10 5.19 4.60 4.23
N ILE A 11 5.63 5.51 5.10
CA ILE A 11 7.04 5.86 5.28
C ILE A 11 7.87 4.64 5.70
N GLY A 12 8.99 4.44 5.00
CA GLY A 12 9.97 3.41 5.31
C GLY A 12 9.53 1.99 4.96
N CYS A 13 8.43 1.80 4.23
CA CYS A 13 8.10 0.49 3.68
C CYS A 13 9.09 0.09 2.57
N ARG A 14 9.27 -1.22 2.36
CA ARG A 14 10.07 -1.79 1.29
C ARG A 14 9.26 -2.90 0.61
N VAL A 15 9.01 -2.74 -0.68
CA VAL A 15 8.15 -3.64 -1.43
C VAL A 15 8.91 -4.16 -2.65
N GLU A 16 9.13 -5.46 -2.68
CA GLU A 16 9.91 -6.14 -3.73
C GLU A 16 9.05 -7.07 -4.59
N CYS A 17 7.74 -7.12 -4.37
CA CYS A 17 6.83 -8.00 -5.10
C CYS A 17 6.82 -7.70 -6.62
N PRO A 18 6.72 -8.72 -7.50
CA PRO A 18 6.66 -8.53 -8.95
C PRO A 18 5.37 -7.84 -9.40
N SER A 19 4.23 -8.09 -8.73
CA SER A 19 2.93 -7.50 -9.05
C SER A 19 2.09 -7.22 -7.80
N MET A 20 1.36 -6.10 -7.84
CA MET A 20 0.41 -5.66 -6.84
C MET A 20 -0.88 -5.18 -7.51
N GLY A 21 -2.04 -5.60 -7.01
CA GLY A 21 -3.36 -5.16 -7.47
C GLY A 21 -3.73 -3.77 -6.96
N ASN A 22 -5.01 -3.54 -6.68
CA ASN A 22 -5.56 -2.21 -6.38
C ASN A 22 -5.92 -2.04 -4.90
N PHE A 23 -5.97 -0.79 -4.42
CA PHE A 23 -6.43 -0.42 -3.08
C PHE A 23 -5.66 -1.07 -1.92
N ASN A 24 -4.42 -1.51 -2.12
CA ASN A 24 -3.63 -2.10 -1.05
C ASN A 24 -3.03 -1.03 -0.14
N THR A 25 -2.79 -1.38 1.14
CA THR A 25 -2.07 -0.53 2.08
C THR A 25 -0.84 -1.25 2.59
N ILE A 26 0.34 -0.65 2.37
CA ILE A 26 1.61 -1.08 2.92
C ILE A 26 2.02 -0.08 4.00
N SER A 27 1.89 -0.50 5.26
CA SER A 27 2.08 0.39 6.42
C SER A 27 3.55 0.69 6.70
N THR A 28 3.79 1.62 7.62
CA THR A 28 5.14 2.08 7.96
C THR A 28 6.10 0.91 8.31
N ARG A 29 7.32 0.98 7.77
CA ARG A 29 8.38 -0.03 7.99
C ARG A 29 8.02 -1.48 7.60
N ALA A 30 6.91 -1.69 6.90
CA ALA A 30 6.56 -3.02 6.40
C ALA A 30 7.50 -3.44 5.27
N ARG A 31 7.79 -4.74 5.18
CA ARG A 31 8.69 -5.32 4.18
C ARG A 31 7.97 -6.46 3.46
N VAL A 32 7.86 -6.36 2.14
CA VAL A 32 7.24 -7.39 1.29
C VAL A 32 8.30 -7.95 0.35
N HIS A 33 8.47 -9.27 0.39
CA HIS A 33 9.46 -9.99 -0.40
C HIS A 33 9.03 -10.20 -1.87
N HIS A 34 10.00 -10.53 -2.73
CA HIS A 34 9.77 -10.72 -4.16
C HIS A 34 9.00 -12.01 -4.52
N THR A 35 8.86 -12.94 -3.58
CA THR A 35 8.11 -14.20 -3.76
C THR A 35 6.59 -14.00 -3.68
N VAL A 36 6.14 -12.81 -3.27
CA VAL A 36 4.72 -12.51 -3.04
C VAL A 36 4.13 -11.78 -4.23
N ARG A 37 2.96 -12.19 -4.70
CA ARG A 37 2.09 -11.37 -5.57
C ARG A 37 0.91 -10.87 -4.75
N ILE A 38 0.68 -9.56 -4.68
CA ILE A 38 -0.41 -9.00 -3.87
C ILE A 38 -1.63 -8.77 -4.77
N SER A 39 -2.81 -9.26 -4.37
CA SER A 39 -4.06 -9.00 -5.08
C SER A 39 -4.63 -7.63 -4.71
N SER A 40 -5.93 -7.49 -4.44
CA SER A 40 -6.58 -6.21 -4.14
C SER A 40 -7.12 -6.12 -2.71
N PHE A 41 -7.25 -4.89 -2.18
CA PHE A 41 -7.76 -4.62 -0.84
C PHE A 41 -6.97 -5.33 0.30
N CYS A 42 -5.69 -5.60 0.08
CA CYS A 42 -4.82 -6.21 1.07
C CYS A 42 -4.17 -5.13 1.96
N VAL A 43 -3.90 -5.49 3.21
CA VAL A 43 -3.23 -4.60 4.18
C VAL A 43 -2.03 -5.30 4.78
N VAL A 44 -0.85 -4.72 4.64
CA VAL A 44 0.36 -5.17 5.35
C VAL A 44 0.60 -4.22 6.51
N SER A 45 0.50 -4.74 7.74
CA SER A 45 0.59 -3.95 8.96
C SER A 45 2.00 -3.42 9.22
N ALA A 46 2.08 -2.39 10.07
CA ALA A 46 3.32 -1.70 10.36
C ALA A 46 4.40 -2.64 10.94
N GLY A 47 5.63 -2.50 10.45
CA GLY A 47 6.77 -3.31 10.89
C GLY A 47 6.69 -4.80 10.55
N CYS A 48 5.70 -5.23 9.77
CA CYS A 48 5.57 -6.64 9.39
C CYS A 48 6.57 -7.02 8.29
N LEU A 49 7.18 -8.19 8.41
CA LEU A 49 8.03 -8.80 7.37
C LEU A 49 7.26 -9.94 6.70
N PHE A 50 6.77 -9.70 5.50
CA PHE A 50 6.09 -10.70 4.70
C PHE A 50 7.06 -11.31 3.68
N ALA A 51 7.67 -12.43 4.07
CA ALA A 51 8.68 -13.15 3.30
C ALA A 51 8.43 -14.67 3.33
N PRO A 52 7.40 -15.16 2.62
CA PRO A 52 7.20 -16.59 2.41
C PRO A 52 8.32 -17.19 1.56
N THR A 53 8.69 -18.43 1.86
CA THR A 53 9.74 -19.19 1.15
C THR A 53 9.33 -19.52 -0.29
N ASP A 54 8.05 -19.85 -0.47
CA ASP A 54 7.49 -20.22 -1.77
C ASP A 54 6.82 -19.03 -2.45
N ASP A 55 6.74 -19.12 -3.77
CA ASP A 55 5.99 -18.18 -4.60
C ASP A 55 4.49 -18.30 -4.26
N GLU A 56 3.91 -17.26 -3.67
CA GLU A 56 2.49 -17.25 -3.31
C GLU A 56 1.76 -15.98 -3.75
N ILE A 57 0.45 -16.11 -3.88
CA ILE A 57 -0.45 -15.00 -4.19
C ILE A 57 -1.24 -14.69 -2.93
N LEU A 58 -1.16 -13.44 -2.47
CA LEU A 58 -1.97 -12.95 -1.36
C LEU A 58 -3.39 -12.68 -1.86
N ASP A 59 -4.35 -13.43 -1.34
CA ASP A 59 -5.77 -13.32 -1.71
C ASP A 59 -6.36 -11.95 -1.37
N ASP A 60 -7.40 -11.57 -2.12
CA ASP A 60 -8.15 -10.34 -1.89
C ASP A 60 -8.66 -10.21 -0.44
N PHE A 61 -8.68 -8.97 0.05
CA PHE A 61 -9.12 -8.64 1.42
C PHE A 61 -8.31 -9.34 2.51
N THR A 62 -7.03 -9.65 2.26
CA THR A 62 -6.18 -10.25 3.30
C THR A 62 -5.37 -9.19 4.05
N VAL A 63 -5.42 -9.27 5.37
CA VAL A 63 -4.63 -8.43 6.29
C VAL A 63 -3.50 -9.27 6.86
N ILE A 64 -2.27 -8.84 6.61
CA ILE A 64 -1.06 -9.39 7.21
C ILE A 64 -0.71 -8.56 8.45
N TYR A 65 -0.56 -9.21 9.60
CA TYR A 65 -0.30 -8.52 10.87
C TYR A 65 0.64 -9.30 11.80
N GLY A 66 1.13 -8.61 12.82
CA GLY A 66 2.00 -9.19 13.83
C GLY A 66 3.43 -9.46 13.32
N PRO A 67 4.33 -9.84 14.25
CA PRO A 67 5.73 -10.15 13.92
C PRO A 67 5.88 -11.46 13.14
N ALA A 68 4.93 -12.39 13.27
CA ALA A 68 4.92 -13.67 12.58
C ALA A 68 4.22 -13.64 11.21
N ALA A 69 3.83 -12.46 10.72
CA ALA A 69 3.10 -12.28 9.46
C ALA A 69 1.82 -13.15 9.37
N GLU A 70 1.03 -13.12 10.44
CA GLU A 70 -0.26 -13.80 10.51
C GLU A 70 -1.25 -13.21 9.50
N ARG A 71 -2.15 -14.07 8.99
CA ARG A 71 -3.14 -13.69 7.98
C ARG A 71 -4.52 -13.64 8.58
N ARG A 72 -5.24 -12.55 8.31
CA ARG A 72 -6.65 -12.40 8.65
C ARG A 72 -7.43 -11.98 7.42
N LYS A 73 -8.54 -12.68 7.15
CA LYS A 73 -9.48 -12.26 6.12
C LYS A 73 -10.31 -11.08 6.61
N TRP A 74 -10.25 -9.97 5.90
CA TRP A 74 -11.09 -8.81 6.14
C TRP A 74 -12.45 -9.02 5.48
N SER A 75 -13.51 -8.69 6.22
CA SER A 75 -14.89 -8.81 5.73
C SER A 75 -15.28 -7.78 4.65
N GLY A 76 -14.38 -6.86 4.27
CA GLY A 76 -14.67 -5.75 3.37
C GLY A 76 -15.60 -4.68 3.94
N ARG A 77 -16.11 -4.87 5.17
CA ARG A 77 -16.86 -3.84 5.91
C ARG A 77 -15.96 -2.63 6.14
N GLY A 78 -16.45 -1.46 5.73
CA GLY A 78 -15.73 -0.20 5.82
C GLY A 78 -14.91 0.17 4.57
N LYS A 79 -14.89 -0.65 3.51
CA LYS A 79 -14.10 -0.34 2.29
C LYS A 79 -14.41 1.02 1.65
N VAL A 80 -15.68 1.44 1.68
CA VAL A 80 -16.11 2.74 1.14
C VAL A 80 -15.62 3.88 2.02
N GLN A 81 -15.74 3.72 3.35
CA GLN A 81 -15.30 4.71 4.32
C GLN A 81 -13.78 4.88 4.27
N GLU A 82 -13.05 3.79 4.11
CA GLU A 82 -11.60 3.81 3.93
C GLU A 82 -11.22 4.51 2.62
N ALA A 83 -11.87 4.17 1.50
CA ALA A 83 -11.62 4.82 0.22
C ALA A 83 -11.90 6.34 0.26
N ASP A 84 -12.98 6.75 0.92
CA ASP A 84 -13.32 8.16 1.10
C ASP A 84 -12.31 8.89 2.00
N LEU A 85 -11.84 8.24 3.06
CA LEU A 85 -10.78 8.79 3.92
C LEU A 85 -9.47 8.96 3.13
N ARG A 86 -9.09 7.94 2.33
CA ARG A 86 -7.90 8.00 1.46
C ARG A 86 -8.01 9.13 0.43
N ARG A 87 -9.19 9.32 -0.17
CA ARG A 87 -9.44 10.43 -1.10
C ARG A 87 -9.19 11.79 -0.44
N LYS A 88 -9.74 12.00 0.76
CA LYS A 88 -9.53 13.24 1.53
C LYS A 88 -8.06 13.44 1.90
N HIS A 89 -7.35 12.39 2.29
CA HIS A 89 -5.91 12.46 2.56
C HIS A 89 -5.12 12.87 1.32
N THR A 90 -5.45 12.32 0.15
CA THR A 90 -4.82 12.68 -1.13
C THR A 90 -5.08 14.15 -1.49
N GLU A 91 -6.31 14.63 -1.33
CA GLU A 91 -6.67 16.03 -1.54
C GLU A 91 -5.88 16.96 -0.61
N TYR A 92 -5.81 16.61 0.67
CA TYR A 92 -5.04 17.37 1.66
C TYR A 92 -3.54 17.42 1.32
N LEU A 93 -2.94 16.28 0.94
CA LEU A 93 -1.53 16.22 0.53
C LEU A 93 -1.26 17.04 -0.75
N LYS A 94 -2.18 17.02 -1.72
CA LYS A 94 -2.09 17.86 -2.92
C LYS A 94 -2.09 19.35 -2.60
N GLU A 95 -2.83 19.77 -1.57
CA GLU A 95 -2.86 21.17 -1.13
C GLU A 95 -1.63 21.56 -0.31
N MET A 96 -1.16 20.66 0.56
CA MET A 96 -0.13 20.97 1.56
C MET A 96 1.30 20.75 1.04
N LEU A 97 1.58 19.68 0.29
CA LEU A 97 2.94 19.39 -0.20
C LEU A 97 3.54 20.54 -1.02
N PRO A 98 2.81 21.23 -1.92
CA PRO A 98 3.35 22.39 -2.65
C PRO A 98 3.78 23.56 -1.76
N LYS A 99 3.18 23.72 -0.57
CA LYS A 99 3.49 24.82 0.35
C LYS A 99 4.82 24.62 1.08
N PHE A 100 5.24 23.36 1.29
CA PHE A 100 6.41 23.00 2.09
C PHE A 100 7.56 22.40 1.28
N ASN A 101 7.28 21.82 0.11
CA ASN A 101 8.32 21.39 -0.81
C ASN A 101 8.59 22.48 -1.85
N ARG A 102 9.86 22.79 -2.09
CA ARG A 102 10.28 23.48 -3.31
C ARG A 102 10.02 22.54 -4.48
N LEU A 103 8.79 22.56 -5.01
CA LEU A 103 8.45 21.84 -6.22
C LEU A 103 9.41 22.32 -7.31
N ARG A 104 10.18 21.39 -7.87
CA ARG A 104 10.86 21.65 -9.14
C ARG A 104 9.74 21.97 -10.12
N ARG A 105 9.69 23.18 -10.68
CA ARG A 105 8.74 23.50 -11.75
C ARG A 105 8.93 22.45 -12.84
N GLY A 106 7.97 21.55 -12.97
CA GLY A 106 7.89 20.62 -14.08
C GLY A 106 7.65 21.43 -15.35
N ALA A 107 8.30 21.03 -16.43
CA ALA A 107 8.21 21.67 -17.74
C ALA A 107 6.85 21.38 -18.42
N ASP A 108 5.74 21.62 -17.71
CA ASP A 108 4.39 21.50 -18.22
C ASP A 108 3.73 22.88 -18.20
N ALA A 109 4.29 23.75 -19.05
CA ALA A 109 3.68 24.96 -19.54
C ALA A 109 4.26 25.22 -20.95
N ALA A 110 3.93 24.32 -21.87
CA ALA A 110 4.06 24.50 -23.32
C ALA A 110 2.96 23.69 -24.00
#